data_AF-A0A0P4UQL5-F1
#
_entry.id   AF-A0A0P4UQL5-F1
#
_cell.length_a   1.000
_cell.length_b   1.000
_cell.length_c   1.000
_cell.angle_alpha   90.00
_cell.angle_beta   90.00
_cell.angle_gamma   90.00
#
_symmetry.space_group_name_H-M   'P 1'
#
loop_
_entity.id
_entity.type
_entity.pdbx_description
1 polymer ?
#
loop_
_entity_poly.entity_id
_entity_poly.type
_entity_poly.pdbx_seq_one_letter_code
_entity_poly.pdbx_strand_id
1 'polypeptide(L)' 'MELFIEIALHKYVQCRQRCKIVELFGTIDYDETYSYKAQRQIP' A
#
# COMPACT_ATOMS: atom_id res chain seq x y z
N MET A 1 -26.32 -3.63 -19.91
CA MET A 1 -26.44 -4.56 -18.76
C MET A 1 -25.08 -5.14 -18.39
N GLU A 2 -24.28 -5.59 -19.35
CA GLU A 2 -22.91 -6.10 -19.13
C GLU A 2 -21.95 -5.07 -18.50
N LEU A 3 -22.00 -3.80 -18.93
CA LEU A 3 -21.13 -2.74 -18.40
C LEU A 3 -21.23 -2.56 -16.87
N PHE A 4 -22.41 -2.72 -16.28
CA PHE A 4 -22.58 -2.61 -14.82
C PHE A 4 -21.89 -3.77 -14.09
N ILE A 5 -21.95 -4.96 -14.68
CA ILE A 5 -21.33 -6.17 -14.13
C ILE A 5 -19.80 -6.03 -14.21
N GLU A 6 -19.27 -5.56 -15.34
CA GLU A 6 -17.83 -5.30 -15.50
C GLU A 6 -17.32 -4.26 -14.50
N ILE A 7 -18.05 -3.14 -14.34
CA ILE A 7 -17.67 -2.08 -13.38
C ILE A 7 -17.70 -2.61 -11.95
N ALA A 8 -18.73 -3.38 -11.58
CA ALA A 8 -18.85 -3.95 -10.25
C ALA A 8 -17.72 -4.95 -9.96
N LEU A 9 -17.39 -5.82 -10.92
CA LEU A 9 -16.32 -6.79 -10.79
C LEU A 9 -14.95 -6.12 -10.67
N HIS A 10 -14.69 -5.09 -11.47
CA HIS A 10 -13.46 -4.33 -11.41
C HIS A 10 -13.28 -3.64 -10.05
N LYS A 11 -14.34 -3.00 -9.54
CA LYS A 11 -14.32 -2.40 -8.19
C LYS A 11 -14.09 -3.44 -7.10
N TYR A 12 -14.72 -4.60 -7.19
CA TYR A 12 -14.54 -5.69 -6.22
C TYR A 12 -13.08 -6.15 -6.16
N VAL A 13 -12.45 -6.38 -7.33
CA VAL A 13 -11.03 -6.78 -7.42
C VAL A 13 -10.13 -5.70 -6.84
N GLN A 14 -10.36 -4.43 -7.17
CA GLN A 14 -9.60 -3.30 -6.62
C GLN A 14 -9.70 -3.21 -5.09
N CYS A 15 -10.90 -3.36 -4.53
CA CYS A 15 -11.11 -3.37 -3.08
C CYS A 15 -10.33 -4.53 -2.42
N ARG A 16 -10.38 -5.73 -3.00
CA ARG A 16 -9.66 -6.90 -2.49
C ARG A 16 -8.14 -6.70 -2.53
N GLN A 17 -7.62 -6.09 -3.58
CA GLN A 17 -6.18 -5.77 -3.66
C GLN A 17 -5.78 -4.71 -2.63
N ARG A 18 -6.64 -3.72 -2.36
CA ARG A 18 -6.39 -2.71 -1.32
C ARG A 18 -6.33 -3.31 0.08
N CYS A 19 -7.09 -4.36 0.37
CA CYS A 19 -7.00 -5.06 1.67
C CYS A 19 -5.60 -5.62 1.94
N LYS A 20 -4.86 -6.03 0.90
CA LYS A 20 -3.46 -6.48 1.06
C LYS A 20 -2.55 -5.40 1.60
N ILE A 21 -2.82 -4.12 1.34
CA ILE A 21 -2.03 -3.02 1.89
C ILE A 21 -2.15 -3.02 3.41
N VAL A 22 -3.34 -3.28 3.95
CA VAL A 22 -3.58 -3.38 5.40
C VAL A 22 -2.84 -4.58 5.99
N GLU A 23 -2.85 -5.71 5.29
CA GLU A 23 -2.13 -6.94 5.69
C GLU A 23 -0.60 -6.75 5.73
N LEU A 24 -0.04 -5.83 4.93
CA LEU A 24 1.38 -5.54 4.87
C LEU A 24 1.86 -4.56 5.98
N PHE A 25 0.95 -3.96 6.76
CA PHE A 25 1.38 -3.17 7.92
C PHE A 25 1.98 -4.07 8.99
N GLY A 26 3.08 -3.63 9.60
CA GLY A 26 3.79 -4.40 10.61
C GLY A 26 4.63 -5.56 10.06
N THR A 27 4.55 -5.86 8.76
CA THR A 27 5.48 -6.81 8.10
C THR A 27 6.70 -6.10 7.53
N ILE A 28 6.69 -4.77 7.44
CA ILE A 28 7.84 -3.98 6.99
C ILE A 28 8.83 -3.96 8.15
N ASP A 29 9.91 -4.72 7.99
CA ASP A 29 11.07 -4.63 8.87
C ASP A 29 11.71 -3.25 8.67
N TYR A 30 11.81 -2.50 9.77
CA TYR A 30 12.38 -1.15 9.75
C TYR A 30 13.62 -1.15 10.62
N ASP A 31 14.74 -0.70 10.06
CA ASP A 31 15.96 -0.53 10.82
C ASP A 31 15.76 0.59 11.86
N GLU A 32 15.77 0.23 13.14
CA GLU A 32 15.59 1.16 14.27
C GLU A 32 16.65 2.27 14.30
N THR A 33 17.80 2.02 13.70
CA THR A 33 18.92 2.97 13.61
C THR A 33 18.84 3.85 12.36
N TYR A 34 17.87 3.60 11.47
CA TYR A 34 17.73 4.35 10.23
C TYR A 34 17.24 5.78 10.48
N SER A 35 18.18 6.71 10.46
CA SER A 35 17.89 8.14 10.49
C SER A 35 17.64 8.66 9.08
N TYR A 36 16.37 8.67 8.64
CA TYR A 36 15.98 9.23 7.33
C TYR A 36 16.30 10.73 7.16
N LYS A 37 16.64 11.43 8.25
CA LYS A 37 17.06 12.84 8.26
C LYS A 37 18.58 13.02 8.28
N ALA A 38 19.37 11.95 8.33
CA ALA A 38 20.84 12.03 8.38
C ALA A 38 21.40 12.88 7.23
N GLN A 39 20.80 12.78 6.05
CA GLN A 39 21.23 13.50 4.86
C GLN A 39 20.93 15.01 4.88
N ARG A 40 20.12 15.50 5.83
CA ARG A 40 19.84 16.94 6.03
C ARG A 40 20.93 17.65 6.84
N GLN A 41 21.84 16.90 7.44
CA GLN A 41 22.94 17.42 8.25
C GLN A 41 24.28 17.46 7.50
N ILE A 42 24.29 17.06 6.23
CA ILE A 42 25.45 17.21 5.36
C ILE A 42 25.51 18.70 4.95
N PRO A 43 26.60 19.42 5.26
CA PRO A 43 26.79 20.81 4.86
C PRO A 43 26.76 21.01 3.34
#